data_AF-A0A4R1NEN8-F1
#
_entry.id   AF-A0A4R1NEN8-F1
#
_cell.length_a   1.000
_cell.length_b   1.000
_cell.length_c   1.000
_cell.angle_alpha   90.00
_cell.angle_beta   90.00
_cell.angle_gamma   90.00
#
_symmetry.space_group_name_H-M   'P 1'
#
loop_
_entity.id
_entity.type
_entity.pdbx_description
1 polymer ?
#
loop_
_entity_poly.entity_id
_entity_poly.type
_entity_poly.pdbx_seq_one_letter_code
_entity_poly.pdbx_strand_id
1 'polypeptide(L)'
;MTIAYRPTCVVVALLLLAGCARQPNANAPALKNEMGQLNQRLDYLNNQVSALMQQNALNAQSTSGVYIYPAAQTAAEVESQVGKLQVSLSPIETEANGSRTLMRIRTTDNQPLTPFSATVDWGQVDPATGKPLTADALSQSIVVPASLLPKSDAAIELRLSGLAPEQVGFVRLHDIIKISPDSPPPPDAVKPLSQQ
;
A
#
# COMPACT_ATOMS: atom_id res chain seq x y z
N MET A 1 -71.63 -73.79 -1.52
CA MET A 1 -70.39 -74.05 -2.29
C MET A 1 -69.97 -72.74 -2.95
N THR A 2 -68.67 -72.52 -2.98
CA THR A 2 -67.90 -71.28 -3.25
C THR A 2 -67.94 -70.76 -4.69
N ILE A 3 -67.37 -69.54 -4.87
CA ILE A 3 -66.80 -68.90 -6.09
C ILE A 3 -67.68 -67.73 -6.60
N ALA A 4 -67.44 -66.48 -6.19
CA ALA A 4 -66.43 -65.50 -6.64
C ALA A 4 -66.69 -64.95 -8.05
N TYR A 5 -67.17 -63.70 -8.11
CA TYR A 5 -67.25 -62.89 -9.33
C TYR A 5 -66.29 -61.71 -9.22
N ARG A 6 -65.31 -61.65 -10.13
CA ARG A 6 -64.50 -60.47 -10.42
C ARG A 6 -65.23 -59.61 -11.45
N PRO A 7 -65.35 -58.29 -11.22
CA PRO A 7 -65.48 -57.34 -12.31
C PRO A 7 -64.15 -56.58 -12.43
N THR A 8 -63.39 -56.88 -13.48
CA THR A 8 -62.32 -56.00 -13.96
C THR A 8 -62.80 -55.45 -15.29
N CYS A 9 -63.21 -54.18 -15.33
CA CYS A 9 -63.03 -53.36 -16.52
C CYS A 9 -63.27 -51.87 -16.22
N VAL A 10 -62.17 -51.14 -16.36
CA VAL A 10 -62.04 -49.76 -16.86
C VAL A 10 -62.66 -48.63 -16.03
N VAL A 11 -61.78 -47.83 -15.44
CA VAL A 11 -61.54 -46.40 -15.73
C VAL A 11 -60.95 -45.81 -14.46
N VAL A 12 -59.62 -45.58 -14.43
CA VAL A 12 -59.05 -44.38 -13.81
C VAL A 12 -57.76 -44.06 -14.56
N ALA A 13 -57.83 -43.01 -15.37
CA ALA A 13 -56.68 -42.26 -15.82
C ALA A 13 -55.99 -41.65 -14.60
N LEU A 14 -54.70 -41.95 -14.38
CA LEU A 14 -53.75 -41.17 -13.58
C LEU A 14 -52.38 -41.88 -13.61
N LEU A 15 -51.65 -41.75 -14.72
CA LEU A 15 -50.21 -42.04 -14.75
C LEU A 15 -49.49 -40.94 -15.51
N LEU A 16 -49.37 -39.78 -14.86
CA LEU A 16 -48.34 -38.78 -15.16
C LEU A 16 -47.82 -38.14 -13.86
N LEU A 17 -47.44 -38.94 -12.87
CA LEU A 17 -46.57 -38.49 -11.77
C LEU A 17 -45.57 -39.59 -11.42
N ALA A 18 -44.54 -39.74 -12.26
CA ALA A 18 -43.28 -40.37 -11.88
C ALA A 18 -42.15 -39.53 -12.48
N GLY A 19 -41.36 -38.89 -11.63
CA GLY A 19 -40.05 -38.35 -12.02
C GLY A 19 -39.79 -36.87 -11.79
N CYS A 20 -40.18 -36.29 -10.65
CA CYS A 20 -39.47 -35.12 -10.13
C CYS A 20 -38.13 -35.57 -9.53
N ALA A 21 -37.08 -35.74 -10.34
CA ALA A 21 -35.71 -35.70 -9.87
C ALA A 21 -34.73 -35.64 -11.04
N ARG A 22 -33.79 -34.70 -10.95
CA ARG A 22 -32.62 -34.48 -11.81
C ARG A 22 -32.85 -33.55 -13.00
N GLN A 23 -32.97 -32.27 -12.70
CA GLN A 23 -32.12 -31.31 -13.41
C GLN A 23 -30.69 -31.54 -12.92
N PRO A 24 -29.74 -31.98 -13.78
CA PRO A 24 -28.35 -31.72 -13.49
C PRO A 24 -28.19 -30.21 -13.67
N ASN A 25 -28.10 -29.49 -12.56
CA ASN A 25 -27.69 -28.10 -12.57
C ASN A 25 -26.30 -28.02 -13.23
N ALA A 26 -26.27 -27.77 -14.53
CA ALA A 26 -25.05 -27.57 -15.32
C ALA A 26 -24.37 -26.22 -15.02
N ASN A 27 -24.62 -25.63 -13.84
CA ASN A 27 -24.17 -24.29 -13.43
C ASN A 27 -23.42 -24.31 -12.09
N ALA A 28 -22.83 -25.44 -11.72
CA ALA A 28 -22.06 -25.59 -10.48
C ALA A 28 -20.53 -25.36 -10.57
N PRO A 29 -19.97 -24.65 -11.58
CA PRO A 29 -18.65 -24.01 -11.42
C PRO A 29 -18.67 -22.48 -11.45
N ALA A 30 -19.77 -21.82 -11.83
CA ALA A 30 -19.79 -20.35 -11.98
C ALA A 30 -20.00 -19.59 -10.66
N LEU A 31 -20.76 -20.12 -9.68
CA LEU A 31 -21.01 -19.43 -8.41
C LEU A 31 -19.87 -19.57 -7.37
N LYS A 32 -18.94 -20.51 -7.54
CA LYS A 32 -17.76 -20.61 -6.66
C LYS A 32 -16.73 -19.52 -6.97
N ASN A 33 -16.65 -19.10 -8.23
CA ASN A 33 -15.69 -18.08 -8.66
C ASN A 33 -16.10 -16.67 -8.20
N GLU A 34 -17.39 -16.35 -8.16
CA GLU A 34 -17.87 -15.04 -7.68
C GLU A 34 -17.74 -14.86 -6.16
N MET A 35 -17.97 -15.90 -5.36
CA MET A 35 -17.76 -15.84 -3.90
C MET A 35 -16.27 -15.73 -3.53
N GLY A 36 -15.38 -16.39 -4.29
CA GLY A 36 -13.93 -16.25 -4.10
C GLY A 36 -13.43 -14.84 -4.42
N GLN A 37 -13.92 -14.23 -5.50
CA GLN A 37 -13.56 -12.85 -5.87
C GLN A 37 -14.14 -11.81 -4.91
N LEU A 38 -15.33 -12.02 -4.37
CA LEU A 38 -15.93 -11.12 -3.39
C LEU A 38 -15.18 -11.16 -2.04
N ASN A 39 -14.83 -12.35 -1.55
CA ASN A 39 -14.08 -12.48 -0.29
C ASN A 39 -12.71 -11.82 -0.38
N GLN A 40 -11.99 -12.05 -1.50
CA GLN A 40 -10.70 -11.42 -1.76
C GLN A 40 -10.77 -9.88 -1.78
N ARG A 41 -11.85 -9.31 -2.33
CA ARG A 41 -12.05 -7.85 -2.32
C ARG A 41 -12.32 -7.32 -0.92
N LEU A 42 -13.11 -8.03 -0.12
CA LEU A 42 -13.37 -7.65 1.26
C LEU A 42 -12.09 -7.70 2.11
N ASP A 43 -11.28 -8.75 1.94
CA ASP A 43 -10.00 -8.89 2.63
C ASP A 43 -9.01 -7.77 2.24
N TYR A 44 -8.91 -7.46 0.95
CA TYR A 44 -8.07 -6.36 0.45
C TYR A 44 -8.49 -5.00 1.02
N LEU A 45 -9.78 -4.68 0.96
CA LEU A 45 -10.31 -3.42 1.48
C LEU A 45 -10.11 -3.30 2.99
N ASN A 46 -10.30 -4.40 3.73
CA ASN A 46 -10.09 -4.42 5.17
C ASN A 46 -8.63 -4.15 5.54
N ASN A 47 -7.68 -4.76 4.80
CA ASN A 47 -6.25 -4.54 5.01
C ASN A 47 -5.85 -3.09 4.72
N GLN A 48 -6.36 -2.51 3.62
CA GLN A 48 -6.10 -1.11 3.27
C GLN A 48 -6.65 -0.14 4.32
N VAL A 49 -7.88 -0.35 4.77
CA VAL A 49 -8.52 0.48 5.81
C VAL A 49 -7.78 0.37 7.13
N SER A 50 -7.38 -0.84 7.54
CA SER A 50 -6.58 -1.06 8.74
C SER A 50 -5.23 -0.32 8.69
N ALA A 51 -4.51 -0.44 7.57
CA ALA A 51 -3.25 0.27 7.37
C ALA A 51 -3.43 1.80 7.39
N LEU A 52 -4.51 2.31 6.79
CA LEU A 52 -4.84 3.73 6.83
C LEU A 52 -5.15 4.22 8.24
N MET A 53 -5.94 3.46 9.02
CA MET A 53 -6.22 3.80 10.42
C MET A 53 -4.93 3.83 11.25
N GLN A 54 -4.06 2.84 11.06
CA GLN A 54 -2.77 2.78 11.74
C GLN A 54 -1.89 3.97 11.37
N GLN A 55 -1.81 4.31 10.09
CA GLN A 55 -1.08 5.47 9.60
C GLN A 55 -1.60 6.77 10.24
N ASN A 56 -2.92 6.98 10.24
CA ASN A 56 -3.53 8.17 10.82
C ASN A 56 -3.30 8.26 12.32
N ALA A 57 -3.39 7.15 13.05
CA ALA A 57 -3.15 7.11 14.48
C ALA A 57 -1.70 7.47 14.84
N LEU A 58 -0.73 6.98 14.07
CA LEU A 58 0.69 7.31 14.25
C LEU A 58 0.98 8.77 13.90
N ASN A 59 0.46 9.26 12.77
CA ASN A 59 0.70 10.62 12.33
C ASN A 59 0.04 11.66 13.24
N ALA A 60 -1.11 11.33 13.85
CA ALA A 60 -1.72 12.18 14.88
C ALA A 60 -0.86 12.35 16.14
N GLN A 61 0.05 11.40 16.40
CA GLN A 61 0.97 11.43 17.54
C GLN A 61 2.39 11.88 17.15
N SER A 62 2.68 11.99 15.86
CA SER A 62 3.99 12.36 15.36
C SER A 62 4.19 13.87 15.43
N THR A 63 5.20 14.30 16.18
CA THR A 63 5.60 15.72 16.25
C THR A 63 6.78 16.05 15.34
N SER A 64 7.47 15.03 14.82
CA SER A 64 8.61 15.17 13.92
C SER A 64 8.56 14.08 12.87
N GLY A 65 8.10 14.46 11.68
CA GLY A 65 7.99 13.59 10.51
C GLY A 65 6.63 12.93 10.33
N VAL A 66 6.55 12.07 9.31
CA VAL A 66 5.32 11.44 8.86
C VAL A 66 5.58 10.00 8.44
N TYR A 67 4.72 9.11 8.91
CA TYR A 67 4.66 7.71 8.54
C TYR A 67 3.74 7.53 7.33
N ILE A 68 4.19 6.71 6.38
CA ILE A 68 3.45 6.29 5.21
C ILE A 68 3.45 4.76 5.22
N TYR A 69 2.26 4.18 5.20
CA TYR A 69 2.08 2.73 5.13
C TYR A 69 1.82 2.35 3.67
N PRO A 70 2.71 1.59 3.01
CA PRO A 70 2.51 1.20 1.60
C PRO A 70 1.16 0.50 1.35
N ALA A 71 0.71 -0.31 2.32
CA ALA A 71 -0.58 -0.98 2.27
C ALA A 71 -1.80 -0.03 2.33
N ALA A 72 -1.65 1.17 2.90
CA ALA A 72 -2.72 2.18 2.91
C ALA A 72 -2.93 2.78 1.51
N GLN A 73 -1.88 2.88 0.70
CA GLN A 73 -1.89 3.52 -0.63
C GLN A 73 -2.44 4.95 -0.62
N THR A 74 -2.21 5.67 0.48
CA THR A 74 -2.66 7.05 0.68
C THR A 74 -1.47 7.98 0.86
N ALA A 75 -1.65 9.25 0.51
CA ALA A 75 -0.73 10.29 0.92
C ALA A 75 -0.89 10.60 2.43
N ALA A 76 0.17 11.11 3.04
CA ALA A 76 0.19 11.56 4.43
C ALA A 76 0.74 12.99 4.51
N GLU A 77 0.26 13.77 5.48
CA GLU A 77 0.63 15.18 5.62
C GLU A 77 1.60 15.40 6.79
N VAL A 78 2.50 16.36 6.64
CA VAL A 78 3.44 16.79 7.66
C VAL A 78 3.57 18.31 7.68
N GLU A 79 3.48 18.89 8.87
CA GLU A 79 3.87 20.29 9.07
C GLU A 79 5.37 20.34 9.37
N SER A 80 6.10 21.20 8.66
CA SER A 80 7.55 21.29 8.75
C SER A 80 8.05 22.73 8.63
N GLN A 81 9.35 22.93 8.87
CA GLN A 81 10.00 24.24 8.72
C GLN A 81 10.00 24.76 7.26
N VAL A 82 9.74 23.88 6.29
CA VAL A 82 9.64 24.23 4.86
C VAL A 82 8.20 24.32 4.37
N GLY A 83 7.23 24.30 5.29
CA GLY A 83 5.80 24.39 5.02
C GLY A 83 5.06 23.08 5.27
N LYS A 84 3.78 23.09 4.91
CA LYS A 84 2.92 21.92 4.96
C LYS A 84 3.13 21.06 3.71
N LEU A 85 3.55 19.82 3.93
CA LEU A 85 3.87 18.89 2.86
C LEU A 85 2.89 17.72 2.86
N GLN A 86 2.52 17.27 1.67
CA GLN A 86 1.86 16.00 1.43
C GLN A 86 2.87 15.05 0.78
N VAL A 87 3.02 13.86 1.35
CA VAL A 87 3.98 12.85 0.95
C VAL A 87 3.24 11.59 0.53
N SER A 88 3.60 11.01 -0.61
CA SER A 88 3.05 9.74 -1.07
C SER A 88 4.13 8.87 -1.70
N LEU A 89 3.83 7.58 -1.84
CA LEU A 89 4.70 6.60 -2.48
C LEU A 89 4.01 6.05 -3.72
N SER A 90 4.80 5.87 -4.78
CA SER A 90 4.45 4.98 -5.88
C SER A 90 4.46 3.51 -5.39
N PRO A 91 3.87 2.57 -6.16
CA PRO A 91 4.02 1.16 -5.88
C PRO A 91 5.48 0.78 -5.64
N ILE A 92 5.70 -0.07 -4.63
CA ILE A 92 7.03 -0.56 -4.30
C ILE A 92 7.35 -1.71 -5.25
N GLU A 93 8.47 -1.60 -5.95
CA GLU A 93 8.94 -2.57 -6.93
C GLU A 93 10.19 -3.28 -6.43
N THR A 94 10.45 -4.48 -6.94
CA THR A 94 11.69 -5.21 -6.64
C THR A 94 12.90 -4.48 -7.22
N GLU A 95 13.99 -4.42 -6.45
CA GLU A 95 15.30 -3.96 -6.89
C GLU A 95 16.39 -4.91 -6.40
N ALA A 96 17.60 -4.84 -6.97
CA ALA A 96 18.72 -5.64 -6.51
C ALA A 96 18.95 -5.46 -4.99
N ASN A 97 18.91 -6.57 -4.25
CA ASN A 97 19.06 -6.61 -2.79
C ASN A 97 18.03 -5.77 -2.00
N GLY A 98 16.83 -5.55 -2.53
CA GLY A 98 15.76 -4.90 -1.79
C GLY A 98 14.59 -4.46 -2.68
N SER A 99 14.15 -3.23 -2.46
CA SER A 99 13.04 -2.64 -3.18
C SER A 99 13.34 -1.21 -3.61
N ARG A 100 12.56 -0.70 -4.56
CA ARG A 100 12.58 0.69 -4.96
C ARG A 100 11.17 1.27 -4.97
N THR A 101 11.08 2.58 -4.76
CA THR A 101 9.84 3.33 -4.95
C THR A 101 10.17 4.79 -5.28
N LEU A 102 9.17 5.50 -5.80
CA LEU A 102 9.24 6.94 -5.98
C LEU A 102 8.46 7.61 -4.86
N MET A 103 9.14 8.39 -4.02
CA MET A 103 8.51 9.26 -3.04
C MET A 103 8.16 10.60 -3.70
N ARG A 104 6.87 10.94 -3.69
CA ARG A 104 6.38 12.23 -4.17
C ARG A 104 6.13 13.13 -2.97
N ILE A 105 6.68 14.33 -3.01
CA ILE A 105 6.52 15.35 -1.98
C ILE A 105 5.97 16.59 -2.64
N ARG A 106 4.90 17.13 -2.09
CA ARG A 106 4.26 18.35 -2.62
C ARG A 106 3.83 19.28 -1.50
N THR A 107 3.79 20.57 -1.77
CA THR A 107 3.17 21.54 -0.86
C THR A 107 1.65 21.41 -0.91
N THR A 108 0.99 21.57 0.23
CA THR A 108 -0.49 21.50 0.31
C THR A 108 -1.16 22.78 -0.16
N ASP A 109 -0.47 23.92 -0.05
CA ASP A 109 -0.93 25.25 -0.46
C ASP A 109 -0.56 25.61 -1.91
N ASN A 110 0.06 24.66 -2.63
CA ASN A 110 0.55 24.81 -3.99
C ASN A 110 1.61 25.92 -4.17
N GLN A 111 2.26 26.35 -3.09
CA GLN A 111 3.44 27.22 -3.17
C GLN A 111 4.66 26.46 -3.70
N PRO A 112 5.67 27.17 -4.26
CA PRO A 112 6.91 26.53 -4.67
C PRO A 112 7.55 25.75 -3.50
N LEU A 113 7.96 24.51 -3.78
CA LEU A 113 8.60 23.65 -2.81
C LEU A 113 9.95 24.24 -2.42
N THR A 114 10.08 24.59 -1.14
CA THR A 114 11.35 25.08 -0.58
C THR A 114 12.34 23.93 -0.55
N PRO A 115 13.62 24.11 -0.96
CA PRO A 115 14.62 23.05 -0.90
C PRO A 115 14.93 22.63 0.54
N PHE A 116 15.14 21.33 0.75
CA PHE A 116 15.45 20.76 2.06
C PHE A 116 16.24 19.46 1.97
N SER A 117 16.85 19.07 3.08
CA SER A 117 17.33 17.71 3.35
C SER A 117 16.41 17.01 4.34
N ALA A 118 16.31 15.69 4.26
CA ALA A 118 15.53 14.89 5.19
C ALA A 118 16.13 13.49 5.34
N THR A 119 15.69 12.77 6.38
CA THR A 119 15.99 11.35 6.57
C THR A 119 14.73 10.55 6.28
N VAL A 120 14.90 9.47 5.52
CA VAL A 120 13.84 8.49 5.26
C VAL A 120 14.22 7.19 5.95
N ASP A 121 13.38 6.74 6.87
CA ASP A 121 13.49 5.41 7.48
C ASP A 121 12.48 4.46 6.84
N TRP A 122 12.82 3.19 6.71
CA TRP A 122 11.89 2.13 6.32
C TRP A 122 12.14 0.86 7.11
N GLY A 123 11.10 0.05 7.26
CA GLY A 123 11.18 -1.17 8.02
C GLY A 123 9.94 -2.01 7.95
N GLN A 124 9.97 -3.12 8.69
CA GLN A 124 8.81 -3.99 8.90
C GLN A 124 7.87 -3.40 9.96
N VAL A 125 6.64 -3.90 9.98
CA VAL A 125 5.68 -3.65 11.08
C VAL A 125 5.51 -4.92 11.88
N ASP A 126 5.22 -4.78 13.17
CA ASP A 126 4.85 -5.89 14.03
C ASP A 126 3.53 -6.50 13.51
N PRO A 127 3.48 -7.81 13.21
CA PRO A 127 2.32 -8.42 12.57
C PRO A 127 1.09 -8.52 13.48
N ALA A 128 1.27 -8.43 14.81
CA ALA A 128 0.17 -8.51 15.77
C ALA A 128 -0.45 -7.13 16.05
N THR A 129 0.37 -6.08 16.05
CA THR A 129 -0.03 -4.72 16.45
C THR A 129 -0.08 -3.71 15.30
N GLY A 130 0.53 -4.03 14.15
CA GLY A 130 0.67 -3.13 13.01
C GLY A 130 1.63 -1.96 13.24
N LYS A 131 2.32 -1.92 14.38
CA LYS A 131 3.22 -0.81 14.74
C LYS A 131 4.58 -0.94 14.03
N PRO A 132 5.25 0.18 13.70
CA PRO A 132 6.58 0.14 13.08
C PRO A 132 7.61 -0.52 14.01
N LEU A 133 8.41 -1.43 13.47
CA LEU A 133 9.59 -1.98 14.15
C LEU A 133 10.77 -1.03 13.93
N THR A 134 10.85 0.05 14.71
CA THR A 134 11.83 1.13 14.47
C THR A 134 13.26 0.77 14.87
N ALA A 135 13.47 -0.25 15.73
CA ALA A 135 14.80 -0.66 16.17
C ALA A 135 15.65 -1.23 15.02
N ASP A 136 15.01 -1.92 14.08
CA ASP A 136 15.65 -2.54 12.92
C ASP A 136 15.41 -1.73 11.63
N ALA A 137 14.99 -0.46 11.77
CA ALA A 137 14.74 0.40 10.63
C ALA A 137 16.04 0.74 9.91
N LEU A 138 15.95 0.77 8.59
CA LEU A 138 17.03 1.20 7.69
C LEU A 138 16.79 2.65 7.30
N SER A 139 17.86 3.39 7.00
CA SER A 139 17.77 4.83 6.77
C SER A 139 18.51 5.26 5.50
N GLN A 140 17.99 6.29 4.83
CA GLN A 140 18.59 6.97 3.70
C GLN A 140 18.38 8.48 3.85
N SER A 141 19.45 9.25 3.73
CA SER A 141 19.34 10.71 3.60
C SER A 141 18.95 11.09 2.18
N ILE A 142 18.03 12.04 2.05
CA ILE A 142 17.57 12.58 0.78
C ILE A 142 17.75 14.09 0.74
N VAL A 143 17.84 14.62 -0.47
CA VAL A 143 17.89 16.05 -0.75
C VAL A 143 16.83 16.38 -1.79
N VAL A 144 15.98 17.35 -1.48
CA VAL A 144 15.10 18.01 -2.45
C VAL A 144 15.78 19.29 -2.90
N PRO A 145 16.34 19.31 -4.12
CA PRO A 145 17.08 20.47 -4.60
C PRO A 145 16.14 21.63 -4.95
N ALA A 146 16.70 22.83 -5.03
CA ALA A 146 15.97 23.97 -5.56
C ALA A 146 15.63 23.71 -7.03
N SER A 147 14.35 23.87 -7.39
CA SER A 147 13.93 23.75 -8.78
C SER A 147 14.23 25.05 -9.53
N LEU A 148 14.85 24.94 -10.72
CA LEU A 148 15.11 26.09 -11.60
C LEU A 148 13.82 26.81 -12.02
N LEU A 149 12.74 26.04 -12.15
CA LEU A 149 11.39 26.54 -12.37
C LEU A 149 10.57 26.32 -11.10
N PRO A 150 9.84 27.32 -10.58
CA PRO A 150 8.99 27.12 -9.41
C PRO A 150 8.01 25.97 -9.62
N LYS A 151 8.13 24.93 -8.80
CA LYS A 151 7.25 23.75 -8.78
C LYS A 151 6.80 23.50 -7.36
N SER A 152 5.55 23.11 -7.18
CA SER A 152 4.99 22.75 -5.87
C SER A 152 5.25 21.28 -5.50
N ASP A 153 5.83 20.48 -6.40
CA ASP A 153 6.14 19.07 -6.17
C ASP A 153 7.56 18.67 -6.61
N ALA A 154 8.05 17.61 -5.96
CA ALA A 154 9.25 16.88 -6.31
C ALA A 154 9.01 15.37 -6.19
N ALA A 155 9.78 14.60 -6.96
CA ALA A 155 9.77 13.15 -6.90
C ALA A 155 11.19 12.64 -6.72
N ILE A 156 11.39 11.75 -5.75
CA ILE A 156 12.69 11.25 -5.33
C ILE A 156 12.65 9.73 -5.38
N GLU A 157 13.63 9.13 -6.06
CA GLU A 157 13.80 7.69 -6.07
C GLU A 157 14.38 7.25 -4.71
N LEU A 158 13.71 6.31 -4.07
CA LEU A 158 14.15 5.68 -2.83
C LEU A 158 14.58 4.25 -3.10
N ARG A 159 15.74 3.88 -2.57
CA ARG A 159 16.26 2.51 -2.62
C ARG A 159 16.13 1.89 -1.24
N LEU A 160 15.05 1.17 -1.06
CA LEU A 160 14.69 0.48 0.17
C LEU A 160 15.50 -0.83 0.26
N SER A 161 16.81 -0.68 0.46
CA SER A 161 17.75 -1.79 0.53
C SER A 161 17.38 -2.72 1.69
N GLY A 162 17.70 -4.02 1.57
CA GLY A 162 17.56 -4.99 2.65
C GLY A 162 16.16 -5.57 2.86
N LEU A 163 15.11 -5.02 2.23
CA LEU A 163 13.74 -5.53 2.32
C LEU A 163 13.14 -5.72 0.92
N ALA A 164 12.53 -6.89 0.69
CA ALA A 164 11.68 -7.14 -0.48
C ALA A 164 10.37 -6.31 -0.39
N PRO A 165 9.65 -6.08 -1.51
CA PRO A 165 8.52 -5.16 -1.53
C PRO A 165 7.44 -5.48 -0.49
N GLU A 166 7.15 -6.77 -0.30
CA GLU A 166 6.18 -7.28 0.68
C GLU A 166 6.64 -7.15 2.14
N GLN A 167 7.94 -6.92 2.37
CA GLN A 167 8.51 -6.75 3.71
C GLN A 167 8.58 -5.27 4.13
N VAL A 168 8.37 -4.32 3.21
CA VAL A 168 8.31 -2.90 3.54
C VAL A 168 6.96 -2.58 4.18
N GLY A 169 6.92 -2.62 5.51
CA GLY A 169 5.71 -2.35 6.28
C GLY A 169 5.43 -0.86 6.49
N PHE A 170 6.48 -0.04 6.60
CA PHE A 170 6.36 1.42 6.74
C PHE A 170 7.53 2.14 6.08
N VAL A 171 7.28 3.41 5.74
CA VAL A 171 8.29 4.40 5.37
C VAL A 171 8.02 5.66 6.20
N ARG A 172 9.04 6.28 6.77
CA ARG A 172 8.92 7.49 7.59
C ARG A 172 9.85 8.57 7.06
N LEU A 173 9.29 9.71 6.68
CA LEU A 173 10.05 10.92 6.36
C LEU A 173 10.17 11.79 7.61
N HIS A 174 11.37 12.15 8.03
CA HIS A 174 11.62 12.98 9.20
C HIS A 174 12.90 13.81 9.06
N ASP A 175 13.27 14.57 10.10
CA ASP A 175 14.42 15.50 10.09
C ASP A 175 14.44 16.44 8.88
N ILE A 176 13.27 17.00 8.54
CA ILE A 176 13.09 17.90 7.41
C ILE A 176 13.71 19.27 7.74
N ILE A 177 14.87 19.54 7.15
CA ILE A 177 15.67 20.73 7.42
C ILE A 177 15.80 21.53 6.13
N LYS A 178 15.38 22.80 6.19
CA LYS A 178 15.56 23.75 5.08
C LYS A 178 17.04 23.86 4.73
N ILE A 179 17.37 23.75 3.44
CA ILE A 179 18.73 23.99 2.95
C ILE A 179 18.77 25.28 2.15
N SER A 180 19.86 26.02 2.28
CA SER A 180 20.16 27.16 1.42
C SER A 180 20.81 26.63 0.13
N PRO A 181 20.49 27.19 -1.05
CA PRO A 181 21.05 26.76 -2.34
C PRO A 181 22.57 26.90 -2.50
N ASP A 182 23.29 27.31 -1.45
CA ASP A 182 24.71 27.68 -1.46
C ASP A 182 25.56 26.94 -0.40
N SER A 183 25.10 25.78 0.10
CA SER A 183 25.94 24.92 0.95
C SER A 183 26.87 24.08 0.06
N PRO A 184 28.20 24.31 0.08
CA PRO A 184 29.13 23.52 -0.73
C PRO A 184 29.19 22.06 -0.21
N PRO A 185 29.52 21.09 -1.06
CA PRO A 185 29.85 19.74 -0.60
C PRO A 185 30.99 19.78 0.44
N PRO A 186 31.03 18.83 1.40
CA PRO A 186 32.06 18.76 2.42
C PRO A 186 33.47 18.87 1.81
N PRO A 187 34.41 19.59 2.45
CA PRO A 187 35.73 19.86 1.90
C PRO A 187 36.64 18.63 1.98
N ASP A 188 36.34 17.59 1.21
CA ASP A 188 37.23 16.43 1.01
C ASP A 188 37.39 16.03 -0.47
N ALA A 189 36.85 16.82 -1.41
CA ALA A 189 36.91 16.51 -2.85
C ALA A 189 37.68 17.53 -3.69
N VAL A 190 38.61 18.29 -3.12
CA VAL A 190 39.61 19.03 -3.91
C VAL A 190 40.98 18.86 -3.28
N LYS A 191 41.58 17.68 -3.43
CA LYS A 191 43.04 17.58 -3.48
C LYS A 191 43.45 17.93 -4.90
N PRO A 192 44.08 19.09 -5.16
CA PRO A 192 44.62 19.37 -6.49
C PRO A 192 45.77 18.39 -6.76
N LEU A 193 45.64 17.63 -7.83
CA LEU A 193 46.74 16.89 -8.43
C LEU A 193 47.65 17.93 -9.11
N SER A 194 48.69 18.42 -8.43
CA SER A 194 49.89 19.03 -9.06
C SER A 194 51.00 19.43 -8.07
N GLN A 195 52.19 18.87 -8.35
CA GLN A 195 53.55 19.32 -8.01
C GLN A 195 54.13 19.06 -6.61
N GLN A 196 54.82 17.91 -6.46
CA GLN A 196 56.29 17.84 -6.43
C GLN A 196 56.78 16.40 -6.63
#